data_AF-A0AAD4JT93-F1
#
_entry.id   AF-A0AAD4JT93-F1
#
_cell.length_a   1.000
_cell.length_b   1.000
_cell.length_c   1.000
_cell.angle_alpha   90.00
_cell.angle_beta   90.00
_cell.angle_gamma   90.00
#
_symmetry.space_group_name_H-M   'P 1'
#
loop_
_entity.id
_entity.type
_entity.pdbx_description
1 polymer ?
#
loop_
_entity_poly.entity_id
_entity_poly.type
_entity_poly.pdbx_seq_one_letter_code
_entity_poly.pdbx_strand_id
1 'polypeptide(L)'
;RNMSVDNEKYNSDELVPPQWLNAQFFTEILDSYLKKQELKILQVKLAPASAKGDHYTSIMFRAEVEYTTQSNEKSTISLIVKTIPEEQGHKKALLNNSHIFPTEIAMYTEILPIFEKVLHEAGDESKLYVPCIYHSLEPRQVMVFEDLVPQGYAVVRDRPASKEELRAALEKLGKWHAVSHKILQEQPELFEKLQYDVTTLPNVLQEDFMTTALPVFINMLEKVETLRPFKKYFELMQGKIIDRWVDVIREYRENRQPNGFYVVCHGDFH
;
A
#
# COMPACT_ATOMS: atom_id res chain seq x y z
N ARG A 1 12.67 -28.99 -9.43
CA ARG A 1 11.48 -29.47 -8.67
C ARG A 1 10.41 -28.41 -8.90
N ASN A 2 9.41 -28.70 -9.72
CA ASN A 2 8.30 -27.78 -9.97
C ASN A 2 7.54 -27.58 -8.66
N MET A 3 7.56 -26.36 -8.12
CA MET A 3 6.63 -25.97 -7.05
C MET A 3 5.27 -25.86 -7.71
N SER A 4 4.39 -26.84 -7.50
CA SER A 4 2.97 -26.66 -7.73
C SER A 4 2.52 -25.53 -6.80
N VAL A 5 2.26 -24.36 -7.36
CA VAL A 5 1.71 -23.23 -6.62
C VAL A 5 0.35 -23.69 -6.10
N ASP A 6 0.21 -23.70 -4.79
CA ASP A 6 -1.00 -24.13 -4.10
C ASP A 6 -2.09 -23.10 -4.36
N ASN A 7 -3.01 -23.39 -5.29
CA ASN A 7 -4.03 -22.45 -5.79
C ASN A 7 -4.99 -21.93 -4.69
N GLU A 8 -4.95 -22.48 -3.48
CA GLU A 8 -5.75 -22.01 -2.35
C GLU A 8 -5.10 -20.81 -1.62
N LYS A 9 -3.77 -20.62 -1.74
CA LYS A 9 -3.02 -19.62 -0.95
C LYS A 9 -2.89 -18.25 -1.61
N TYR A 10 -3.07 -18.16 -2.92
CA TYR A 10 -2.78 -16.98 -3.73
C TYR A 10 -3.97 -16.57 -4.60
N ASN A 11 -4.04 -15.30 -5.00
CA ASN A 11 -5.06 -14.86 -5.97
C ASN A 11 -4.68 -15.32 -7.38
N SER A 12 -5.68 -15.62 -8.22
CA SER A 12 -5.46 -16.23 -9.55
C SER A 12 -4.67 -15.33 -10.51
N ASP A 13 -4.84 -14.02 -10.37
CA ASP A 13 -4.16 -12.97 -11.12
C ASP A 13 -2.66 -12.85 -10.80
N GLU A 14 -2.18 -13.54 -9.75
CA GLU A 14 -0.76 -13.56 -9.36
C GLU A 14 -0.06 -14.87 -9.72
N LEU A 15 -0.81 -15.87 -10.18
CA LEU A 15 -0.27 -17.18 -10.52
C LEU A 15 0.51 -17.16 -11.84
N VAL A 16 0.18 -16.23 -12.73
CA VAL A 16 0.82 -16.07 -14.03
C VAL A 16 1.40 -14.66 -14.13
N PRO A 17 2.73 -14.51 -13.93
CA PRO A 17 3.37 -13.22 -14.10
C PRO A 17 3.24 -12.72 -15.55
N PRO A 18 3.01 -11.42 -15.76
CA PRO A 18 2.93 -10.86 -17.10
C PRO A 18 4.28 -10.93 -17.83
N GLN A 19 4.24 -11.08 -19.16
CA GLN A 19 5.44 -11.33 -19.97
C GLN A 19 6.48 -10.20 -19.95
N TRP A 20 6.06 -8.97 -19.64
CA TRP A 20 6.96 -7.82 -19.53
C TRP A 20 7.79 -7.82 -18.24
N LEU A 21 7.40 -8.61 -17.21
CA LEU A 21 8.23 -8.86 -16.02
C LEU A 21 9.31 -9.89 -16.34
N ASN A 22 10.34 -9.45 -17.04
CA ASN A 22 11.42 -10.31 -17.53
C ASN A 22 12.80 -9.69 -17.25
N ALA A 23 13.86 -10.40 -17.67
CA ALA A 23 15.24 -9.99 -17.43
C ALA A 23 15.57 -8.58 -17.96
N GLN A 24 15.00 -8.17 -19.10
CA GLN A 24 15.24 -6.83 -19.65
C GLN A 24 14.69 -5.75 -18.71
N PHE A 25 13.45 -5.92 -18.25
CA PHE A 25 12.83 -4.99 -17.30
C PHE A 25 13.66 -4.82 -16.02
N PHE A 26 14.13 -5.94 -15.43
CA PHE A 26 14.98 -5.86 -14.24
C PHE A 26 16.38 -5.31 -14.51
N THR A 27 16.91 -5.48 -15.73
CA THR A 27 18.19 -4.86 -16.12
C THR A 27 18.10 -3.34 -16.06
N GLU A 28 17.07 -2.76 -16.69
CA GLU A 28 16.85 -1.31 -16.73
C GLU A 28 16.73 -0.71 -15.31
N ILE A 29 16.03 -1.42 -14.41
CA ILE A 29 15.87 -1.00 -13.02
C ILE A 29 17.18 -1.07 -12.26
N LEU A 30 17.87 -2.21 -12.31
CA LEU A 30 19.06 -2.44 -11.51
C LEU A 30 20.26 -1.62 -11.99
N ASP A 31 20.35 -1.31 -13.28
CA ASP A 31 21.36 -0.40 -13.83
C ASP A 31 21.26 0.98 -13.18
N SER A 32 20.04 1.54 -13.13
CA SER A 32 19.77 2.85 -12.52
C SER A 32 19.95 2.82 -11.00
N TYR A 33 19.43 1.77 -10.34
CA TYR A 33 19.41 1.67 -8.89
C TYR A 33 20.80 1.42 -8.30
N LEU A 34 21.52 0.41 -8.81
CA LEU A 34 22.82 0.01 -8.27
C LEU A 34 23.96 0.88 -8.78
N LYS A 35 23.76 1.58 -9.91
CA LYS A 35 24.79 2.42 -10.57
C LYS A 35 26.10 1.66 -10.81
N LYS A 36 26.00 0.36 -11.12
CA LYS A 36 27.15 -0.52 -11.39
C LYS A 36 27.36 -0.68 -12.89
N GLN A 37 28.61 -0.81 -13.31
CA GLN A 37 28.96 -1.06 -14.71
C GLN A 37 28.82 -2.55 -15.06
N GLU A 38 28.46 -2.82 -16.32
CA GLU A 38 28.37 -4.17 -16.90
C GLU A 38 27.43 -5.13 -16.14
N LEU A 39 26.29 -4.64 -15.65
CA LEU A 39 25.30 -5.48 -15.01
C LEU A 39 24.70 -6.47 -16.01
N LYS A 40 24.64 -7.74 -15.63
CA LYS A 40 24.02 -8.81 -16.43
C LYS A 40 23.11 -9.64 -15.56
N ILE A 41 21.85 -9.72 -15.93
CA ILE A 41 20.89 -10.60 -15.28
C ILE A 41 21.16 -12.05 -15.70
N LEU A 42 21.35 -12.92 -14.72
CA LEU A 42 21.55 -14.36 -14.93
C LEU A 42 20.24 -15.12 -14.83
N GLN A 43 19.40 -14.76 -13.86
CA GLN A 43 18.14 -15.43 -13.60
C GLN A 43 17.15 -14.48 -12.94
N VAL A 44 15.88 -14.64 -13.30
CA VAL A 44 14.74 -14.01 -12.61
C VAL A 44 13.80 -15.12 -12.17
N LYS A 45 13.45 -15.16 -10.88
CA LYS A 45 12.40 -16.02 -10.36
C LYS A 45 11.28 -15.14 -9.83
N LEU A 46 10.07 -15.38 -10.31
CA LEU A 46 8.87 -14.65 -9.90
C LEU A 46 7.97 -15.57 -9.08
N ALA A 47 7.39 -15.01 -8.03
CA ALA A 47 6.38 -15.66 -7.21
C ALA A 47 5.32 -14.62 -6.78
N PRO A 48 4.10 -15.04 -6.42
CA PRO A 48 3.16 -14.15 -5.72
C PRO A 48 3.80 -13.53 -4.48
N ALA A 49 3.55 -12.24 -4.23
CA ALA A 49 4.10 -11.54 -3.07
C ALA A 49 3.20 -11.59 -1.83
N SER A 50 1.91 -11.93 -1.98
CA SER A 50 0.90 -11.80 -0.93
C SER A 50 -0.01 -12.99 -0.84
N ALA A 51 -0.74 -13.12 0.27
CA ALA A 51 -1.75 -14.13 0.37
C ALA A 51 -3.05 -13.69 -0.32
N LYS A 52 -3.88 -14.69 -0.58
CA LYS A 52 -5.26 -14.51 -1.02
C LYS A 52 -6.01 -13.56 -0.08
N GLY A 53 -6.68 -12.55 -0.64
CA GLY A 53 -7.46 -11.56 0.12
C GLY A 53 -6.73 -10.28 0.53
N ASP A 54 -5.39 -10.22 0.42
CA ASP A 54 -4.64 -8.99 0.76
C ASP A 54 -4.68 -7.93 -0.35
N HIS A 55 -5.27 -8.25 -1.51
CA HIS A 55 -5.15 -7.49 -2.74
C HIS A 55 -6.49 -6.97 -3.24
N TYR A 56 -6.82 -5.76 -2.80
CA TYR A 56 -8.02 -5.05 -3.24
C TYR A 56 -7.79 -4.36 -4.60
N THR A 57 -6.71 -3.60 -4.76
CA THR A 57 -6.53 -2.64 -5.87
C THR A 57 -5.23 -2.80 -6.69
N SER A 58 -4.45 -3.87 -6.48
CA SER A 58 -3.20 -4.13 -7.21
C SER A 58 -2.82 -5.60 -7.21
N ILE A 59 -1.91 -5.99 -8.10
CA ILE A 59 -1.22 -7.28 -8.15
C ILE A 59 0.20 -7.08 -7.65
N MET A 60 0.71 -8.01 -6.83
CA MET A 60 2.10 -7.95 -6.36
C MET A 60 2.87 -9.25 -6.62
N PHE A 61 4.07 -9.10 -7.20
CA PHE A 61 5.01 -10.19 -7.44
C PHE A 61 6.29 -9.96 -6.64
N ARG A 62 6.81 -11.04 -6.04
CA ARG A 62 8.16 -11.08 -5.50
C ARG A 62 9.09 -11.56 -6.60
N ALA A 63 10.16 -10.80 -6.85
CA ALA A 63 11.18 -11.12 -7.82
C ALA A 63 12.53 -11.35 -7.13
N GLU A 64 13.04 -12.57 -7.22
CA GLU A 64 14.42 -12.89 -6.89
C GLU A 64 15.26 -12.78 -8.17
N VAL A 65 16.15 -11.79 -8.21
CA VAL A 65 16.96 -11.46 -9.40
C VAL A 65 18.42 -11.76 -9.11
N GLU A 66 18.97 -12.77 -9.79
CA GLU A 66 20.40 -13.09 -9.78
C GLU A 66 21.10 -12.31 -10.90
N TYR A 67 22.16 -11.59 -10.57
CA TYR A 67 22.92 -10.77 -11.50
C TYR A 67 24.43 -10.84 -11.23
N THR A 68 25.21 -10.46 -12.24
CA THR A 68 26.66 -10.21 -12.12
C THR A 68 26.98 -8.78 -12.50
N THR A 69 28.14 -8.30 -12.08
CA THR A 69 28.69 -6.99 -12.43
C THR A 69 30.09 -7.17 -13.01
N GLN A 70 30.84 -6.09 -13.22
CA GLN A 70 32.24 -6.17 -13.71
C GLN A 70 33.14 -7.12 -12.90
N SER A 71 32.89 -7.32 -11.60
CA SER A 71 33.65 -8.28 -10.78
C SER A 71 33.43 -9.75 -11.17
N ASN A 72 32.43 -10.03 -12.03
CA ASN A 72 31.89 -11.36 -12.33
C ASN A 72 31.41 -12.14 -11.09
N GLU A 73 31.29 -11.49 -9.94
CA GLU A 73 30.69 -12.09 -8.75
C GLU A 73 29.16 -12.11 -8.89
N LYS A 74 28.58 -13.25 -8.53
CA LYS A 74 27.13 -13.42 -8.50
C LYS A 74 26.55 -12.75 -7.27
N SER A 75 25.51 -11.96 -7.47
CA SER A 75 24.73 -11.30 -6.43
C SER A 75 23.25 -11.57 -6.67
N THR A 76 22.48 -11.58 -5.58
CA THR A 76 21.02 -11.76 -5.65
C THR A 76 20.34 -10.61 -4.91
N ILE A 77 19.28 -10.09 -5.49
CA ILE A 77 18.41 -9.08 -4.86
C ILE A 77 16.96 -9.58 -4.89
N SER A 78 16.24 -9.38 -3.77
CA SER A 78 14.81 -9.66 -3.69
C SER A 78 14.04 -8.34 -3.76
N LEU A 79 13.05 -8.28 -4.65
CA LEU A 79 12.26 -7.10 -4.95
C LEU A 79 10.77 -7.42 -4.87
N ILE A 80 9.96 -6.41 -4.52
CA ILE A 80 8.51 -6.47 -4.63
C ILE A 80 8.08 -5.57 -5.78
N VAL A 81 7.40 -6.15 -6.76
CA VAL A 81 6.81 -5.45 -7.90
C VAL A 81 5.32 -5.33 -7.64
N LYS A 82 4.81 -4.09 -7.62
CA LYS A 82 3.39 -3.77 -7.54
C LYS A 82 2.92 -3.20 -8.88
N THR A 83 1.84 -3.74 -9.43
CA THR A 83 1.25 -3.32 -10.71
C THR A 83 -0.27 -3.40 -10.66
N ILE A 84 -0.96 -2.75 -11.59
CA ILE A 84 -2.40 -2.94 -11.78
C ILE A 84 -2.72 -4.20 -12.58
N PRO A 85 -3.92 -4.80 -12.43
CA PRO A 85 -4.37 -5.90 -13.27
C PRO A 85 -4.42 -5.56 -14.77
N GLU A 86 -3.80 -6.40 -15.62
CA GLU A 86 -3.91 -6.28 -17.08
C GLU A 86 -5.23 -6.87 -17.60
N GLU A 87 -5.75 -7.90 -16.94
CA GLU A 87 -6.99 -8.55 -17.33
C GLU A 87 -8.20 -7.61 -17.23
N GLN A 88 -9.07 -7.67 -18.24
CA GLN A 88 -10.32 -6.91 -18.22
C GLN A 88 -11.23 -7.46 -17.10
N GLY A 89 -11.80 -6.57 -16.31
CA GLY A 89 -12.66 -6.96 -15.20
C GLY A 89 -13.02 -5.78 -14.31
N HIS A 90 -13.83 -6.05 -13.28
CA HIS A 90 -14.35 -5.03 -12.37
C HIS A 90 -13.25 -4.23 -11.69
N LYS A 91 -12.20 -4.89 -11.19
CA LYS A 91 -11.03 -4.23 -10.58
C LYS A 91 -10.36 -3.25 -11.54
N LYS A 92 -10.07 -3.68 -12.77
CA LYS A 92 -9.46 -2.82 -13.78
C LYS A 92 -10.39 -1.65 -14.16
N ALA A 93 -11.69 -1.89 -14.26
CA ALA A 93 -12.66 -0.83 -14.55
C ALA A 93 -12.74 0.22 -13.43
N LEU A 94 -12.71 -0.20 -12.16
CA LEU A 94 -12.69 0.71 -11.01
C LEU A 94 -11.38 1.51 -10.91
N LEU A 95 -10.26 0.91 -11.29
CA LEU A 95 -8.93 1.52 -11.19
C LEU A 95 -8.53 2.33 -12.42
N ASN A 96 -9.12 2.05 -13.59
CA ASN A 96 -8.90 2.83 -14.79
C ASN A 96 -9.32 4.28 -14.54
N ASN A 97 -8.41 5.22 -14.81
CA ASN A 97 -8.56 6.65 -14.51
C ASN A 97 -8.63 7.00 -13.01
N SER A 98 -8.29 6.08 -12.11
CA SER A 98 -8.11 6.40 -10.69
C SER A 98 -6.77 7.08 -10.44
N HIS A 99 -6.73 7.90 -9.39
CA HIS A 99 -5.50 8.54 -8.92
C HIS A 99 -4.79 7.73 -7.82
N ILE A 100 -5.28 6.53 -7.47
CA ILE A 100 -4.68 5.72 -6.38
C ILE A 100 -3.19 5.48 -6.64
N PHE A 101 -2.84 5.03 -7.84
CA PHE A 101 -1.46 4.67 -8.18
C PHE A 101 -0.53 5.90 -8.25
N PRO A 102 -0.91 7.01 -8.92
CA PRO A 102 -0.18 8.27 -8.80
C PRO A 102 -0.01 8.78 -7.37
N THR A 103 -1.06 8.71 -6.53
CA THR A 103 -1.00 9.12 -5.12
C THR A 103 -0.01 8.24 -4.35
N GLU A 104 -0.01 6.93 -4.58
CA GLU A 104 0.94 6.01 -3.94
C GLU A 104 2.39 6.27 -4.37
N ILE A 105 2.63 6.54 -5.66
CA ILE A 105 3.95 6.97 -6.15
C ILE A 105 4.40 8.21 -5.40
N ALA A 106 3.57 9.27 -5.37
CA ALA A 106 3.92 10.52 -4.70
C ALA A 106 4.23 10.31 -3.20
N MET A 107 3.50 9.41 -2.53
CA MET A 107 3.78 9.06 -1.14
C MET A 107 5.19 8.49 -0.97
N TYR A 108 5.56 7.47 -1.74
CA TYR A 108 6.82 6.76 -1.56
C TYR A 108 8.04 7.49 -2.12
N THR A 109 7.88 8.34 -3.14
CA THR A 109 9.00 9.01 -3.82
C THR A 109 9.23 10.44 -3.36
N GLU A 110 8.22 11.09 -2.76
CA GLU A 110 8.30 12.48 -2.35
C GLU A 110 7.97 12.67 -0.86
N ILE A 111 6.78 12.27 -0.42
CA ILE A 111 6.26 12.64 0.91
C ILE A 111 6.98 11.90 2.05
N LEU A 112 7.11 10.58 1.97
CA LEU A 112 7.77 9.77 3.02
C LEU A 112 9.26 10.06 3.18
N PRO A 113 10.04 10.28 2.09
CA PRO A 113 11.39 10.81 2.20
C PRO A 113 11.46 12.14 2.97
N ILE A 114 10.52 13.07 2.72
CA ILE A 114 10.46 14.35 3.46
C ILE A 114 10.13 14.08 4.93
N PHE A 115 9.24 13.14 5.23
CA PHE A 115 8.89 12.82 6.61
C PHE A 115 10.10 12.31 7.41
N GLU A 116 10.82 11.33 6.86
CA GLU A 116 12.04 10.81 7.50
C GLU A 116 13.12 11.89 7.62
N LYS A 117 13.26 12.79 6.63
CA LYS A 117 14.19 13.92 6.72
C LYS A 117 13.86 14.85 7.89
N VAL A 118 12.59 15.21 8.08
CA VAL A 118 12.15 16.05 9.20
C VAL A 118 12.38 15.36 10.54
N LEU A 119 12.18 14.04 10.62
CA LEU A 119 12.51 13.26 11.82
C LEU A 119 14.01 13.28 12.11
N HIS A 120 14.84 13.05 11.10
CA HIS A 120 16.29 13.04 11.23
C HIS A 120 16.84 14.41 11.68
N GLU A 121 16.31 15.51 11.13
CA GLU A 121 16.64 16.87 11.57
C GLU A 121 16.27 17.13 13.04
N ALA A 122 15.28 16.41 13.57
CA ALA A 122 14.89 16.43 14.97
C ALA A 122 15.66 15.40 15.84
N GLY A 123 16.61 14.67 15.27
CA GLY A 123 17.41 13.64 15.96
C GLY A 123 16.69 12.28 16.11
N ASP A 124 15.66 12.00 15.32
CA ASP A 124 14.94 10.73 15.29
C ASP A 124 15.26 9.94 14.00
N GLU A 125 15.86 8.76 14.16
CA GLU A 125 16.30 7.88 13.06
C GLU A 125 15.21 6.87 12.62
N SER A 126 13.93 7.12 12.94
CA SER A 126 12.86 6.18 12.62
C SER A 126 12.67 6.00 11.11
N LYS A 127 12.73 4.73 10.66
CA LYS A 127 12.33 4.33 9.32
C LYS A 127 10.81 4.15 9.22
N LEU A 128 10.17 4.94 8.38
CA LEU A 128 8.73 4.96 8.13
C LEU A 128 8.32 4.19 6.87
N TYR A 129 9.22 4.01 5.90
CA TYR A 129 8.86 3.41 4.61
C TYR A 129 9.97 2.51 4.03
N VAL A 130 9.63 1.71 3.02
CA VAL A 130 10.60 0.96 2.21
C VAL A 130 10.93 1.74 0.94
N PRO A 131 12.21 1.81 0.50
CA PRO A 131 12.54 2.52 -0.73
C PRO A 131 11.79 1.99 -1.96
N CYS A 132 11.12 2.89 -2.68
CA CYS A 132 10.67 2.65 -4.04
C CYS A 132 11.85 2.91 -4.98
N ILE A 133 12.38 1.86 -5.59
CA ILE A 133 13.60 1.92 -6.40
C ILE A 133 13.32 2.20 -7.89
N TYR A 134 12.08 1.97 -8.30
CA TYR A 134 11.61 2.26 -9.65
C TYR A 134 10.10 2.44 -9.63
N HIS A 135 9.60 3.35 -10.46
CA HIS A 135 8.19 3.47 -10.73
C HIS A 135 7.97 3.96 -12.16
N SER A 136 6.81 3.64 -12.72
CA SER A 136 6.33 4.22 -13.96
C SER A 136 4.81 4.33 -13.95
N LEU A 137 4.30 5.33 -14.68
CA LEU A 137 2.89 5.43 -15.07
C LEU A 137 2.68 5.01 -16.52
N GLU A 138 3.69 5.18 -17.38
CA GLU A 138 3.63 4.95 -18.82
C GLU A 138 4.87 4.17 -19.29
N PRO A 139 4.72 3.11 -20.11
CA PRO A 139 3.48 2.59 -20.69
C PRO A 139 2.63 1.78 -19.71
N ARG A 140 3.08 1.63 -18.44
CA ARG A 140 2.45 0.79 -17.42
C ARG A 140 2.56 1.43 -16.05
N GLN A 141 1.52 1.26 -15.25
CA GLN A 141 1.51 1.59 -13.83
C GLN A 141 2.21 0.48 -13.03
N VAL A 142 3.46 0.73 -12.67
CA VAL A 142 4.30 -0.19 -11.91
C VAL A 142 5.14 0.54 -10.87
N MET A 143 5.34 -0.09 -9.72
CA MET A 143 6.26 0.33 -8.67
C MET A 143 7.09 -0.88 -8.26
N VAL A 144 8.37 -0.67 -7.98
CA VAL A 144 9.28 -1.70 -7.51
C VAL A 144 9.93 -1.23 -6.23
N PHE A 145 9.89 -2.09 -5.21
CA PHE A 145 10.40 -1.85 -3.88
C PHE A 145 11.46 -2.89 -3.53
N GLU A 146 12.32 -2.55 -2.57
CA GLU A 146 13.09 -3.58 -1.87
C GLU A 146 12.17 -4.54 -1.12
N ASP A 147 12.53 -5.83 -1.10
CA ASP A 147 11.82 -6.80 -0.28
C ASP A 147 12.28 -6.70 1.19
N LEU A 148 11.32 -6.54 2.09
CA LEU A 148 11.57 -6.50 3.53
C LEU A 148 11.73 -7.89 4.14
N VAL A 149 11.25 -8.95 3.47
CA VAL A 149 11.34 -10.32 4.01
C VAL A 149 12.78 -10.76 4.27
N PRO A 150 13.76 -10.56 3.36
CA PRO A 150 15.17 -10.84 3.65
C PRO A 150 15.74 -10.05 4.82
N GLN A 151 15.14 -8.91 5.19
CA GLN A 151 15.56 -8.09 6.34
C GLN A 151 14.94 -8.58 7.66
N GLY A 152 14.18 -9.68 7.63
CA GLY A 152 13.57 -10.28 8.82
C GLY A 152 12.15 -9.79 9.13
N TYR A 153 11.54 -9.00 8.24
CA TYR A 153 10.15 -8.57 8.42
C TYR A 153 9.17 -9.68 8.06
N ALA A 154 8.06 -9.72 8.80
CA ALA A 154 6.95 -10.61 8.54
C ALA A 154 5.63 -9.91 8.87
N VAL A 155 4.56 -10.31 8.18
CA VAL A 155 3.20 -9.84 8.48
C VAL A 155 2.64 -10.66 9.64
N VAL A 156 2.16 -10.01 10.70
CA VAL A 156 1.50 -10.68 11.83
C VAL A 156 0.07 -11.02 11.43
N ARG A 157 -0.25 -12.32 11.25
CA ARG A 157 -1.57 -12.78 10.80
C ARG A 157 -2.18 -13.86 11.68
N ASP A 158 -1.37 -14.86 12.03
CA ASP A 158 -1.85 -16.08 12.69
C ASP A 158 -1.93 -15.93 14.21
N ARG A 159 -1.76 -14.70 14.72
CA ARG A 159 -1.85 -14.37 16.13
C ARG A 159 -2.17 -12.89 16.33
N PRO A 160 -2.68 -12.50 17.52
CA PRO A 160 -2.70 -11.11 17.93
C PRO A 160 -1.29 -10.50 18.00
N ALA A 161 -1.20 -9.20 17.74
CA ALA A 161 0.01 -8.43 17.98
C ALA A 161 0.32 -8.37 19.49
N SER A 162 1.60 -8.43 19.84
CA SER A 162 2.05 -8.23 21.22
C SER A 162 1.92 -6.76 21.63
N LYS A 163 2.00 -6.48 22.93
CA LYS A 163 1.98 -5.10 23.43
C LYS A 163 3.16 -4.29 22.89
N GLU A 164 4.31 -4.93 22.74
CA GLU A 164 5.53 -4.34 22.23
C GLU A 164 5.39 -4.00 20.74
N GLU A 165 4.81 -4.90 19.94
CA GLU A 165 4.52 -4.67 18.52
C GLU A 165 3.50 -3.54 18.32
N LEU A 166 2.42 -3.54 19.09
CA LEU A 166 1.42 -2.48 19.06
C LEU A 166 2.02 -1.13 19.45
N ARG A 167 2.87 -1.11 20.49
CA ARG A 167 3.57 0.12 20.89
C ARG A 167 4.46 0.63 19.77
N ALA A 168 5.26 -0.24 19.14
CA ALA A 168 6.14 0.15 18.05
C ALA A 168 5.35 0.68 16.83
N ALA A 169 4.23 0.03 16.49
CA ALA A 169 3.37 0.45 15.38
C ALA A 169 2.70 1.80 15.67
N LEU A 170 2.13 1.98 16.87
CA LEU A 170 1.50 3.24 17.29
C LEU A 170 2.51 4.38 17.44
N GLU A 171 3.74 4.09 17.87
CA GLU A 171 4.82 5.08 17.93
C GLU A 171 5.16 5.59 16.52
N LYS A 172 5.32 4.70 15.53
CA LYS A 172 5.54 5.11 14.14
C LYS A 172 4.35 5.92 13.59
N LEU A 173 3.12 5.52 13.88
CA LEU A 173 1.92 6.27 13.47
C LEU A 173 1.86 7.65 14.13
N GLY A 174 2.25 7.77 15.39
CA GLY A 174 2.35 9.05 16.09
C GLY A 174 3.37 9.99 15.45
N LYS A 175 4.56 9.46 15.09
CA LYS A 175 5.60 10.21 14.36
C LYS A 175 5.11 10.67 12.99
N TRP A 176 4.47 9.77 12.23
CA TRP A 176 3.85 10.09 10.95
C TRP A 176 2.85 11.24 11.07
N HIS A 177 1.92 11.16 12.03
CA HIS A 177 0.94 12.22 12.26
C HIS A 177 1.58 13.54 12.69
N ALA A 178 2.55 13.52 13.60
CA ALA A 178 3.25 14.73 14.04
C ALA A 178 3.98 15.44 12.90
N VAL A 179 4.72 14.68 12.08
CA VAL A 179 5.50 15.21 10.96
C VAL A 179 4.58 15.70 9.85
N SER A 180 3.55 14.93 9.49
CA SER A 180 2.56 15.37 8.50
C SER A 180 1.86 16.65 8.92
N HIS A 181 1.49 16.79 10.21
CA HIS A 181 0.90 18.02 10.73
C HIS A 181 1.84 19.21 10.59
N LYS A 182 3.12 19.06 10.99
CA LYS A 182 4.12 20.12 10.88
C LYS A 182 4.30 20.57 9.43
N ILE A 183 4.49 19.62 8.51
CA ILE A 183 4.67 19.93 7.09
C ILE A 183 3.41 20.61 6.53
N LEU A 184 2.21 20.21 6.97
CA LEU A 184 0.96 20.81 6.51
C LEU A 184 0.84 22.29 6.90
N GLN A 185 1.43 22.70 8.03
CA GLN A 185 1.46 24.10 8.45
C GLN A 185 2.50 24.93 7.68
N GLU A 186 3.57 24.30 7.21
CA GLU A 186 4.73 25.00 6.63
C GLU A 186 4.75 24.99 5.09
N GLN A 187 4.34 23.87 4.49
CA GLN A 187 4.41 23.56 3.07
C GLN A 187 3.14 22.78 2.63
N PRO A 188 1.93 23.37 2.76
CA PRO A 188 0.68 22.70 2.43
C PRO A 188 0.58 22.24 0.97
N GLU A 189 1.27 22.91 0.05
CA GLU A 189 1.31 22.60 -1.38
C GLU A 189 1.85 21.20 -1.69
N LEU A 190 2.70 20.64 -0.80
CA LEU A 190 3.21 19.27 -0.96
C LEU A 190 2.07 18.23 -0.94
N PHE A 191 0.96 18.54 -0.27
CA PHE A 191 -0.17 17.63 -0.13
C PHE A 191 -1.24 17.78 -1.23
N GLU A 192 -1.07 18.70 -2.18
CA GLU A 192 -1.98 18.82 -3.33
C GLU A 192 -2.05 17.53 -4.16
N LYS A 193 -0.96 16.78 -4.23
CA LYS A 193 -0.88 15.47 -4.91
C LYS A 193 -1.66 14.37 -4.18
N LEU A 194 -1.98 14.57 -2.90
CA LEU A 194 -2.71 13.61 -2.05
C LEU A 194 -4.20 13.96 -1.90
N GLN A 195 -4.72 14.85 -2.75
CA GLN A 195 -6.12 15.28 -2.67
C GLN A 195 -7.12 14.19 -3.08
N TYR A 196 -6.66 13.15 -3.77
CA TYR A 196 -7.49 12.04 -4.21
C TYR A 196 -7.48 10.90 -3.18
N ASP A 197 -8.66 10.46 -2.80
CA ASP A 197 -8.88 9.37 -1.84
C ASP A 197 -9.88 8.35 -2.39
N VAL A 198 -10.18 7.30 -1.61
CA VAL A 198 -11.09 6.23 -2.00
C VAL A 198 -12.48 6.75 -2.42
N THR A 199 -12.98 7.83 -1.84
CA THR A 199 -14.27 8.45 -2.18
C THR A 199 -14.27 9.18 -3.52
N THR A 200 -13.08 9.42 -4.11
CA THR A 200 -12.94 10.03 -5.44
C THR A 200 -13.01 8.99 -6.56
N LEU A 201 -13.05 7.70 -6.22
CA LEU A 201 -13.17 6.63 -7.20
C LEU A 201 -14.58 6.60 -7.82
N PRO A 202 -14.68 6.35 -9.14
CA PRO A 202 -15.97 6.25 -9.81
C PRO A 202 -16.83 5.14 -9.18
N ASN A 203 -18.08 5.48 -8.86
CA ASN A 203 -19.11 4.57 -8.35
C ASN A 203 -18.77 3.78 -7.06
N VAL A 204 -17.66 4.10 -6.39
CA VAL A 204 -17.18 3.35 -5.22
C VAL A 204 -18.17 3.30 -4.07
N LEU A 205 -18.95 4.38 -3.87
CA LEU A 205 -19.93 4.47 -2.78
C LEU A 205 -21.14 3.56 -3.01
N GLN A 206 -21.37 3.13 -4.26
CA GLN A 206 -22.42 2.22 -4.67
C GLN A 206 -21.97 0.75 -4.65
N GLU A 207 -20.68 0.49 -4.52
CA GLU A 207 -20.13 -0.87 -4.50
C GLU A 207 -20.64 -1.67 -3.30
N ASP A 208 -20.85 -2.98 -3.50
CA ASP A 208 -21.40 -3.88 -2.47
C ASP A 208 -20.55 -3.87 -1.20
N PHE A 209 -19.23 -3.78 -1.31
CA PHE A 209 -18.35 -3.75 -0.13
C PHE A 209 -18.55 -2.47 0.70
N MET A 210 -18.99 -1.37 0.10
CA MET A 210 -19.33 -0.14 0.82
C MET A 210 -20.74 -0.21 1.41
N THR A 211 -21.72 -0.61 0.59
CA THR A 211 -23.15 -0.56 0.96
C THR A 211 -23.55 -1.66 1.95
N THR A 212 -22.84 -2.80 1.96
CA THR A 212 -23.17 -3.95 2.82
C THR A 212 -22.35 -4.04 4.10
N ALA A 213 -21.28 -3.26 4.25
CA ALA A 213 -20.37 -3.34 5.40
C ALA A 213 -21.10 -3.20 6.76
N LEU A 214 -21.91 -2.14 6.93
CA LEU A 214 -22.66 -1.93 8.17
C LEU A 214 -23.74 -3.01 8.40
N PRO A 215 -24.59 -3.38 7.43
CA PRO A 215 -25.51 -4.51 7.57
C PRO A 215 -24.85 -5.82 7.99
N VAL A 216 -23.71 -6.17 7.38
CA VAL A 216 -22.94 -7.38 7.71
C VAL A 216 -22.42 -7.29 9.14
N PHE A 217 -21.88 -6.14 9.55
CA PHE A 217 -21.40 -5.92 10.91
C PHE A 217 -22.52 -6.05 11.95
N ILE A 218 -23.69 -5.46 11.69
CA ILE A 218 -24.87 -5.56 12.57
C ILE A 218 -25.34 -7.02 12.70
N ASN A 219 -25.36 -7.77 11.60
CA ASN A 219 -25.70 -9.20 11.62
C ASN A 219 -24.69 -10.03 12.42
N MET A 220 -23.40 -9.67 12.38
CA MET A 220 -22.38 -10.30 13.22
C MET A 220 -22.64 -10.02 14.71
N LEU A 221 -22.95 -8.77 15.08
CA LEU A 221 -23.26 -8.41 16.48
C LEU A 221 -24.47 -9.19 17.04
N GLU A 222 -25.47 -9.47 16.21
CA GLU A 222 -26.65 -10.27 16.62
C GLU A 222 -26.27 -11.72 17.00
N LYS A 223 -25.29 -12.29 16.29
CA LYS A 223 -24.85 -13.69 16.45
C LYS A 223 -23.88 -13.88 17.61
N VAL A 224 -23.17 -12.84 18.03
CA VAL A 224 -22.19 -12.91 19.13
C VAL A 224 -22.83 -12.39 20.41
N GLU A 225 -23.15 -13.29 21.35
CA GLU A 225 -23.94 -12.99 22.56
C GLU A 225 -23.34 -11.84 23.40
N THR A 226 -22.02 -11.80 23.56
CA THR A 226 -21.33 -10.74 24.32
C THR A 226 -21.36 -9.38 23.61
N LEU A 227 -21.58 -9.35 22.29
CA LEU A 227 -21.57 -8.13 21.49
C LEU A 227 -22.98 -7.63 21.15
N ARG A 228 -24.01 -8.49 21.25
CA ARG A 228 -25.42 -8.15 20.97
C ARG A 228 -25.90 -6.85 21.64
N PRO A 229 -25.54 -6.53 22.91
CA PRO A 229 -25.98 -5.28 23.55
C PRO A 229 -25.53 -4.00 22.82
N PHE A 230 -24.47 -4.07 22.00
CA PHE A 230 -23.94 -2.92 21.25
C PHE A 230 -24.65 -2.69 19.91
N LYS A 231 -25.40 -3.68 19.40
CA LYS A 231 -26.09 -3.61 18.10
C LYS A 231 -26.91 -2.33 17.92
N LYS A 232 -27.66 -1.94 18.95
CA LYS A 232 -28.52 -0.75 18.96
C LYS A 232 -27.79 0.54 18.59
N TYR A 233 -26.48 0.64 18.85
CA TYR A 233 -25.71 1.84 18.52
C TYR A 233 -25.40 1.93 17.03
N PHE A 234 -25.24 0.79 16.36
CA PHE A 234 -24.92 0.70 14.92
C PHE A 234 -26.16 0.71 14.04
N GLU A 235 -27.30 0.21 14.52
CA GLU A 235 -28.59 0.32 13.81
C GLU A 235 -28.98 1.79 13.57
N LEU A 236 -28.69 2.67 14.53
CA LEU A 236 -28.96 4.12 14.40
C LEU A 236 -28.11 4.80 13.31
N MET A 237 -27.04 4.17 12.84
CA MET A 237 -26.15 4.69 11.80
C MET A 237 -26.60 4.31 10.38
N GLN A 238 -27.57 3.39 10.25
CA GLN A 238 -28.06 2.95 8.94
C GLN A 238 -28.59 4.13 8.11
N GLY A 239 -28.28 4.12 6.82
CA GLY A 239 -28.68 5.15 5.87
C GLY A 239 -27.94 6.49 5.98
N LYS A 240 -27.04 6.66 6.97
CA LYS A 240 -26.25 7.91 7.14
C LYS A 240 -24.75 7.68 7.24
N ILE A 241 -24.31 6.46 7.52
CA ILE A 241 -22.90 6.18 7.82
C ILE A 241 -21.97 6.51 6.64
N ILE A 242 -22.38 6.22 5.41
CA ILE A 242 -21.57 6.46 4.21
C ILE A 242 -21.42 7.97 3.98
N ASP A 243 -22.52 8.71 3.99
CA ASP A 243 -22.51 10.17 3.82
C ASP A 243 -21.64 10.84 4.90
N ARG A 244 -21.83 10.44 6.17
CA ARG A 244 -21.02 10.97 7.28
C ARG A 244 -19.53 10.62 7.15
N TRP A 245 -19.22 9.42 6.66
CA TRP A 245 -17.84 9.01 6.43
C TRP A 245 -17.19 9.83 5.30
N VAL A 246 -17.93 10.10 4.22
CA VAL A 246 -17.49 10.99 3.14
C VAL A 246 -17.24 12.41 3.67
N ASP A 247 -18.17 12.97 4.45
CA ASP A 247 -18.02 14.30 5.04
C ASP A 247 -16.73 14.40 5.89
N VAL A 248 -16.44 13.38 6.71
CA VAL A 248 -15.25 13.35 7.57
C VAL A 248 -13.96 13.24 6.75
N ILE A 249 -13.91 12.35 5.75
CA ILE A 249 -12.72 12.18 4.91
C ILE A 249 -12.42 13.45 4.12
N ARG A 250 -13.46 14.13 3.64
CA ARG A 250 -13.33 15.31 2.78
C ARG A 250 -13.28 16.62 3.54
N GLU A 251 -13.47 16.61 4.87
CA GLU A 251 -13.54 17.82 5.69
C GLU A 251 -12.37 18.78 5.44
N TYR A 252 -11.14 18.27 5.40
CA TYR A 252 -9.96 19.11 5.13
C TYR A 252 -10.05 19.89 3.82
N ARG A 253 -10.65 19.30 2.78
CA ARG A 253 -10.74 19.87 1.43
C ARG A 253 -12.01 20.70 1.23
N GLU A 254 -13.14 20.22 1.74
CA GLU A 254 -14.46 20.78 1.43
C GLU A 254 -15.04 21.64 2.55
N ASN A 255 -14.63 21.43 3.80
CA ASN A 255 -15.18 22.10 4.97
C ASN A 255 -14.12 22.29 6.08
N ARG A 256 -12.97 22.86 5.72
CA ARG A 256 -11.81 22.98 6.63
C ARG A 256 -12.17 23.81 7.86
N GLN A 257 -11.97 23.22 9.04
CA GLN A 257 -12.23 23.86 10.31
C GLN A 257 -11.01 24.69 10.76
N PRO A 258 -11.20 25.94 11.24
CA PRO A 258 -10.08 26.82 11.65
C PRO A 258 -9.16 26.24 12.73
N ASN A 259 -9.71 25.41 13.62
CA ASN A 259 -8.97 24.77 14.72
C ASN A 259 -8.87 23.24 14.54
N GLY A 260 -9.06 22.75 13.31
CA GLY A 260 -8.96 21.33 12.99
C GLY A 260 -7.51 20.84 13.05
N PHE A 261 -7.30 19.67 13.66
CA PHE A 261 -5.99 19.02 13.66
C PHE A 261 -5.91 18.02 12.50
N TYR A 262 -5.38 18.48 11.38
CA TYR A 262 -5.29 17.69 10.15
C TYR A 262 -3.91 17.05 10.02
N VAL A 263 -3.92 15.79 9.58
CA VAL A 263 -2.76 14.92 9.38
C VAL A 263 -2.97 14.04 8.16
N VAL A 264 -1.89 13.51 7.61
CA VAL A 264 -2.00 12.45 6.59
C VAL A 264 -2.37 11.16 7.29
N CYS A 265 -3.53 10.59 6.94
CA CYS A 265 -3.96 9.28 7.43
C CYS A 265 -3.37 8.16 6.57
N HIS A 266 -2.99 7.03 7.18
CA HIS A 266 -2.59 5.84 6.43
C HIS A 266 -3.77 5.20 5.67
N GLY A 267 -4.99 5.33 6.19
CA GLY A 267 -6.24 4.84 5.58
C GLY A 267 -6.65 3.43 6.01
N ASP A 268 -5.71 2.51 6.13
CA ASP A 268 -5.93 1.08 6.42
C ASP A 268 -4.99 0.53 7.51
N PHE A 269 -4.60 1.33 8.51
CA PHE A 269 -3.82 0.85 9.65
C PHE A 269 -4.71 0.00 10.59
N HIS A 270 -4.60 -1.33 10.50
CA HIS A 270 -5.42 -2.30 11.23
C HIS A 270 -4.58 -3.32 12.02
#